data_AF-A0A315B5A9-F1
#
_entry.id   AF-A0A315B5A9-F1
#
_cell.length_a   1.000
_cell.length_b   1.000
_cell.length_c   1.000
_cell.angle_alpha   90.00
_cell.angle_beta   90.00
_cell.angle_gamma   90.00
#
_symmetry.space_group_name_H-M   'P 1'
#
loop_
_entity.id
_entity.type
_entity.pdbx_description
1 polymer ?
#
loop_
_entity_poly.entity_id
_entity_poly.type
_entity_poly.pdbx_seq_one_letter_code
_entity_poly.pdbx_strand_id
1 'polypeptide(L)'
;MENPMRSTTKKRTPLSASNAKRLEELCVWITENFDQTLGFTQLTKKSGFSKEQLIELFQLYKQVTPMAFIRQVRLQRKNNLASNLQPELFEHLKI
;
A
#
# COMPACT_ATOMS: atom_id res chain seq x y z
N MET A 1 21.92 -25.95 -21.17
CA MET A 1 20.67 -26.53 -20.63
C MET A 1 19.91 -25.38 -19.99
N GLU A 2 19.14 -24.66 -20.78
CA GLU A 2 18.51 -23.40 -20.36
C GLU A 2 17.01 -23.64 -20.17
N ASN A 3 16.51 -23.38 -18.96
CA ASN A 3 15.10 -23.50 -18.62
C ASN A 3 14.28 -22.44 -19.38
N PRO A 4 13.17 -22.79 -20.04
CA PRO A 4 12.28 -21.79 -20.57
C PRO A 4 11.55 -21.09 -19.41
N MET A 5 11.91 -19.83 -19.17
CA MET A 5 11.12 -18.88 -18.40
C MET A 5 9.69 -18.90 -18.95
N ARG A 6 8.77 -19.49 -18.18
CA ARG A 6 7.35 -19.55 -18.51
C ARG A 6 6.74 -18.17 -18.28
N SER A 7 6.91 -17.26 -19.24
CA SER A 7 6.14 -16.01 -19.34
C SER A 7 4.71 -16.36 -19.70
N THR A 8 3.89 -16.66 -18.69
CA THR A 8 2.45 -16.60 -18.84
C THR A 8 2.06 -15.13 -18.92
N THR A 9 1.94 -14.61 -20.14
CA THR A 9 1.26 -13.34 -20.39
C THR A 9 -0.23 -13.53 -20.07
N LYS A 10 -0.57 -13.57 -18.78
CA LYS A 10 -1.95 -13.37 -18.31
C LYS A 10 -2.33 -11.99 -18.85
N LYS A 11 -3.23 -11.95 -19.83
CA LYS A 11 -3.82 -10.71 -20.35
C LYS A 11 -4.30 -9.92 -19.13
N ARG A 12 -3.56 -8.87 -18.75
CA ARG A 12 -3.90 -8.02 -17.61
C ARG A 12 -5.17 -7.29 -18.01
N THR A 13 -6.32 -7.82 -17.64
CA THR A 13 -7.59 -7.13 -17.82
C THR A 13 -7.48 -5.79 -17.12
N PRO A 14 -7.75 -4.67 -17.80
CA PRO A 14 -7.71 -3.37 -17.18
C PRO A 14 -8.67 -3.34 -15.99
N LEU A 15 -8.22 -2.74 -14.90
CA LEU A 15 -9.03 -2.56 -13.70
C LEU A 15 -10.31 -1.78 -14.08
N SER A 16 -11.49 -2.33 -13.80
CA SER A 16 -12.73 -1.61 -14.10
C SER A 16 -12.76 -0.28 -13.34
N ALA A 17 -13.34 0.77 -13.93
CA ALA A 17 -13.41 2.08 -13.29
C ALA A 17 -14.10 2.03 -11.91
N SER A 18 -15.11 1.17 -11.75
CA SER A 18 -15.79 0.93 -10.48
C SER A 18 -14.87 0.30 -9.42
N ASN A 19 -14.09 -0.70 -9.81
CA ASN A 19 -13.13 -1.34 -8.90
C ASN A 19 -11.97 -0.40 -8.56
N ALA A 20 -11.50 0.41 -9.52
CA ALA A 20 -10.47 1.43 -9.28
C ALA A 20 -10.93 2.44 -8.24
N LYS A 21 -12.14 2.98 -8.37
CA LYS A 21 -12.70 3.94 -7.42
C LYS A 21 -12.81 3.35 -6.01
N ARG A 22 -13.38 2.15 -5.87
CA ARG A 22 -13.48 1.47 -4.55
C ARG A 22 -12.11 1.19 -3.93
N LEU A 23 -11.12 0.84 -4.74
CA LEU A 23 -9.77 0.58 -4.27
C LEU A 23 -9.06 1.86 -3.83
N GLU A 24 -9.28 2.96 -4.53
CA GLU A 24 -8.79 4.29 -4.15
C GLU A 24 -9.39 4.75 -2.82
N GLU A 25 -10.72 4.63 -2.66
CA GLU A 25 -11.41 4.90 -1.40
C GLU A 25 -10.85 4.05 -0.25
N LEU A 26 -10.56 2.76 -0.51
CA LEU A 26 -9.92 1.89 0.47
C LEU A 26 -8.49 2.36 0.82
N CYS A 27 -7.69 2.79 -0.16
CA CYS A 27 -6.36 3.32 0.08
C CYS A 27 -6.38 4.58 0.95
N VAL A 28 -7.32 5.50 0.70
CA VAL A 28 -7.52 6.69 1.53
C VAL A 28 -7.88 6.27 2.95
N TRP A 29 -8.85 5.38 3.10
CA TRP A 29 -9.27 4.88 4.41
C TRP A 29 -8.13 4.23 5.20
N ILE A 30 -7.28 3.41 4.55
CA ILE A 30 -6.07 2.83 5.17
C ILE A 30 -5.14 3.95 5.66
N THR A 31 -4.98 5.02 4.88
CA THR A 31 -4.09 6.15 5.19
C THR A 31 -4.59 6.99 6.36
N GLU A 32 -5.90 7.01 6.61
CA GLU A 32 -6.54 7.67 7.74
C GLU A 32 -6.60 6.79 8.99
N ASN A 33 -6.64 5.46 8.82
CA ASN A 33 -6.86 4.50 9.91
C ASN A 33 -5.62 3.60 10.16
N PHE A 34 -4.43 4.04 9.75
CA PHE A 34 -3.21 3.22 9.76
C PHE A 34 -2.73 2.81 11.16
N ASP A 35 -3.10 3.57 12.18
CA ASP A 35 -2.75 3.32 13.59
C ASP A 35 -3.53 2.14 14.19
N GLN A 36 -4.64 1.75 13.58
CA GLN A 36 -5.43 0.60 14.03
C GLN A 36 -4.82 -0.72 13.54
N THR A 37 -5.17 -1.82 14.20
CA THR A 37 -4.83 -3.17 13.73
C THR A 37 -5.64 -3.53 12.48
N LEU A 38 -5.12 -3.14 11.32
CA LEU A 38 -5.70 -3.44 10.01
C LEU A 38 -5.25 -4.82 9.51
N GLY A 39 -6.17 -5.79 9.51
CA GLY A 39 -6.01 -7.10 8.89
C GLY A 39 -6.93 -7.29 7.69
N PHE A 40 -6.85 -8.47 7.06
CA PHE A 40 -7.71 -8.79 5.91
C PHE A 40 -9.20 -8.68 6.23
N THR A 41 -9.64 -9.09 7.43
CA THR A 41 -11.04 -9.00 7.86
C THR A 41 -11.57 -7.57 7.81
N GLN A 42 -10.78 -6.58 8.22
CA GLN A 42 -11.17 -5.16 8.16
C GLN A 42 -11.23 -4.67 6.71
N LEU A 43 -10.24 -5.06 5.89
CA LEU A 43 -10.19 -4.65 4.48
C LEU A 43 -11.36 -5.22 3.67
N THR A 44 -11.68 -6.50 3.85
CA THR A 44 -12.80 -7.13 3.16
C THR A 44 -14.13 -6.53 3.59
N LYS A 45 -14.30 -6.28 4.91
CA LYS A 45 -15.49 -5.62 5.44
C LYS A 45 -15.67 -4.19 4.91
N LYS A 46 -14.58 -3.42 4.79
CA LYS A 46 -14.63 -2.03 4.32
C LYS A 46 -14.88 -1.92 2.81
N SER A 47 -14.27 -2.79 2.03
CA SER A 47 -14.29 -2.70 0.56
C SER A 47 -15.36 -3.54 -0.13
N GLY A 48 -15.89 -4.56 0.56
CA GLY A 48 -16.79 -5.55 -0.01
C GLY A 48 -16.09 -6.57 -0.94
N PHE A 49 -14.76 -6.54 -1.03
CA PHE A 49 -13.99 -7.52 -1.80
C PHE A 49 -13.63 -8.75 -0.97
N SER A 50 -13.42 -9.89 -1.64
CA SER A 50 -12.77 -11.04 -1.01
C SER A 50 -11.29 -10.78 -0.75
N LYS A 51 -10.66 -11.63 0.07
CA LYS A 51 -9.23 -11.57 0.33
C LYS A 51 -8.41 -11.72 -0.95
N GLU A 52 -8.78 -12.66 -1.79
CA GLU A 52 -8.12 -12.97 -3.07
C GLU A 52 -8.26 -11.78 -4.02
N GLN A 53 -9.47 -11.22 -4.13
CA GLN A 53 -9.73 -10.03 -4.93
C GLN A 53 -8.88 -8.84 -4.45
N LEU A 54 -8.78 -8.60 -3.14
CA LEU A 54 -7.92 -7.54 -2.62
C LEU A 54 -6.46 -7.74 -3.02
N ILE A 55 -5.94 -8.96 -2.92
CA ILE A 55 -4.56 -9.25 -3.31
C ILE A 55 -4.35 -8.96 -4.80
N GLU A 56 -5.23 -9.48 -5.66
CA GLU A 56 -5.15 -9.27 -7.11
C GLU A 56 -5.28 -7.79 -7.49
N LEU A 57 -6.25 -7.08 -6.90
CA LEU A 57 -6.51 -5.67 -7.17
C LEU A 57 -5.36 -4.78 -6.71
N PHE A 58 -4.81 -5.01 -5.52
CA PHE A 58 -3.64 -4.26 -5.05
C PHE A 58 -2.38 -4.55 -5.88
N GLN A 59 -2.16 -5.79 -6.30
CA GLN A 59 -1.06 -6.14 -7.18
C GLN A 59 -1.21 -5.49 -8.56
N LEU A 60 -2.43 -5.41 -9.08
CA LEU A 60 -2.71 -4.76 -10.36
C LEU A 60 -2.57 -3.23 -10.29
N TYR A 61 -3.06 -2.61 -9.21
CA TYR A 61 -3.17 -1.16 -9.10
C TYR A 61 -1.96 -0.47 -8.45
N LYS A 62 -1.41 -1.05 -7.38
CA LYS A 62 -0.27 -0.49 -6.62
C LYS A 62 1.02 -1.31 -6.75
N GLN A 63 0.97 -2.48 -7.41
CA GLN A 63 2.11 -3.40 -7.52
C GLN A 63 2.66 -3.88 -6.17
N VAL A 64 1.82 -3.88 -5.14
CA VAL A 64 2.16 -4.35 -3.78
C VAL A 64 1.00 -5.18 -3.23
N THR A 65 1.20 -5.89 -2.13
CA THR A 65 0.09 -6.54 -1.42
C THR A 65 -0.63 -5.53 -0.49
N PRO A 66 -1.90 -5.78 -0.12
CA PRO A 66 -2.62 -4.88 0.80
C PRO A 66 -1.87 -4.67 2.13
N MET A 67 -1.27 -5.75 2.67
CA MET A 67 -0.51 -5.69 3.92
C MET A 67 0.81 -4.93 3.77
N ALA A 68 1.49 -5.06 2.62
CA ALA A 68 2.68 -4.28 2.32
C ALA A 68 2.35 -2.79 2.21
N PHE A 69 1.23 -2.43 1.60
CA PHE A 69 0.75 -1.05 1.54
C PHE A 69 0.49 -0.47 2.93
N ILE A 70 -0.21 -1.18 3.81
CA ILE A 70 -0.43 -0.76 5.21
C ILE A 70 0.92 -0.53 5.92
N ARG A 71 1.88 -1.44 5.75
CA ARG A 71 3.23 -1.28 6.32
C ARG A 71 3.94 -0.03 5.78
N GLN A 72 3.85 0.22 4.48
CA GLN A 72 4.43 1.42 3.86
C GLN A 72 3.81 2.70 4.41
N VAL A 73 2.48 2.76 4.53
CA VAL A 73 1.78 3.91 5.12
C VAL A 73 2.27 4.19 6.54
N ARG A 74 2.38 3.13 7.38
CA ARG A 74 2.89 3.25 8.75
C ARG A 74 4.33 3.77 8.79
N LEU A 75 5.20 3.25 7.92
CA LEU A 75 6.59 3.70 7.83
C LEU A 75 6.70 5.16 7.38
N GLN A 76 5.93 5.57 6.37
CA GLN A 76 5.91 6.94 5.89
C GLN A 76 5.45 7.90 6.97
N ARG A 77 4.40 7.57 7.73
CA ARG A 77 3.92 8.40 8.85
C ARG A 77 4.95 8.52 9.97
N LYS A 78 5.61 7.41 10.33
CA LYS A 78 6.71 7.43 11.32
C LYS A 78 7.87 8.32 10.86
N ASN A 79 8.25 8.25 9.58
CA ASN A 79 9.32 9.07 9.02
C ASN A 79 8.94 10.56 8.96
N ASN A 80 7.70 10.90 8.61
CA ASN A 80 7.22 12.29 8.63
C ASN A 80 7.16 12.89 10.05
N LEU A 81 6.85 12.06 11.05
CA LEU A 81 6.91 12.46 12.45
C LEU A 81 8.37 12.63 12.91
N ALA A 82 9.25 11.69 12.55
CA ALA A 82 10.68 11.78 12.86
C ALA A 82 11.38 12.97 12.19
N SER A 83 11.01 13.32 10.95
CA SER A 83 11.55 14.50 10.26
C SER A 83 11.07 15.81 10.86
N ASN A 84 9.89 15.85 11.49
CA ASN A 84 9.40 17.03 12.22
C ASN A 84 10.00 17.16 13.63
N LEU A 85 10.66 16.12 14.15
CA LEU A 85 11.31 16.11 15.46
C LEU A 85 12.81 16.40 15.39
N GLN A 86 13.34 16.87 14.25
CA GLN A 86 14.70 17.40 14.17
C GLN A 86 14.71 18.93 14.19
N PRO A 87 14.66 19.58 15.38
CA PRO A 87 15.22 20.91 15.54
C PRO A 87 16.74 20.80 15.81
N GLU A 88 17.52 21.51 15.00
CA GLU A 88 18.85 22.06 15.37
C GLU A 88 19.98 21.11 15.79
N LEU A 89 20.48 20.29 14.86
CA LEU A 89 21.78 19.62 15.04
C LEU A 89 22.94 20.31 14.29
N PHE A 90 22.71 21.46 13.64
CA PHE A 90 23.70 22.12 12.79
C PHE A 90 24.00 23.60 13.11
N GLU A 91 23.71 24.10 14.33
CA GLU A 91 24.02 25.51 14.68
C GLU A 91 25.42 25.73 15.32
N HIS A 92 26.21 24.69 15.64
CA HIS A 92 27.47 24.87 16.41
C HIS A 92 28.78 24.50 15.71
N LEU A 93 28.88 24.66 14.39
CA LEU A 93 30.19 24.67 13.71
C LEU A 93 30.41 26.01 13.01
N LYS A 94 30.60 27.06 13.82
CA LYS A 94 31.39 28.21 13.41
C LYS A 94 32.86 27.78 13.44
N ILE A 95 33.46 27.58 12.27
CA ILE A 95 34.91 27.62 12.05
C ILE A 95 35.22 28.96 11.41
#